data_AF-A0A660LAD8-F1
#
_entry.id   AF-A0A660LAD8-F1
#
_cell.length_a   1.000
_cell.length_b   1.000
_cell.length_c   1.000
_cell.angle_alpha   90.00
_cell.angle_beta   90.00
_cell.angle_gamma   90.00
#
_symmetry.space_group_name_H-M   'P 1'
#
loop_
_entity.id
_entity.type
_entity.pdbx_description
1 polymer ?
#
loop_
_entity_poly.entity_id
_entity_poly.type
_entity_poly.pdbx_seq_one_letter_code
_entity_poly.pdbx_strand_id
1 'polypeptide(L)'
;MVRFLAVVALLLALAPAARAASVPVTPPPPEHRADPSLTTYVQRSGPFKIGPYATLKTSAKVQPPEVPGAIVGMDARLVDQAGTVIPQHVTMLHHLVFTNGGPDGGRRDPVCPRKTTRERFFGTSEELRPLTLPPGYGYPSNPADRWNAPIMVMHHRGGVQEFFLEYRVTIDPRPVTPVTPYWLSVIPCSPDPQWSVRGRGSKEHWRSREYVLPAAGRIVAAGGHLHGGAHELILSQPACGHRTLVTNRPFYGPADDKLYAVKPLLHEPDPKAISWWQSPTGYAFREGERLKVTAAYDNTRPHMRVMGISHIYVAPPLAGAPEVRCSAAPPDATELGAGFERARTAPPKVRLTLARVGKDGRARPTTTADGRAREVAGDAATVTVRDFAFSSTNLVVGRGATVRWRFPDGEQHDVTLADGPVGFASPWLRDGGRYGKRFTEPGRYLLMCSLHSAYMSQVVTVRRQRPRRPDADPRPR
;
A
#
# COMPACT_ATOMS: atom_id res chain seq x y z
N MET A 1 -16.19 -15.01 -30.47
CA MET A 1 -14.72 -15.15 -30.60
C MET A 1 -14.18 -13.77 -30.95
N VAL A 2 -13.97 -12.91 -29.94
CA VAL A 2 -13.46 -11.54 -30.12
C VAL A 2 -11.95 -11.62 -29.94
N ARG A 3 -11.20 -11.37 -31.01
CA ARG A 3 -9.73 -11.25 -30.97
C ARG A 3 -9.39 -10.06 -30.07
N PHE A 4 -8.91 -10.32 -28.85
CA PHE A 4 -8.29 -9.30 -28.02
C PHE A 4 -6.98 -8.88 -28.68
N LEU A 5 -6.79 -7.57 -28.86
CA LEU A 5 -5.49 -7.04 -29.27
C LEU A 5 -4.45 -7.51 -28.26
N ALA A 6 -3.41 -8.18 -28.76
CA ALA A 6 -2.19 -8.40 -28.03
C ALA A 6 -1.67 -7.03 -27.57
N VAL A 7 -1.55 -6.84 -26.26
CA VAL A 7 -0.75 -5.75 -25.70
C VAL A 7 0.69 -6.12 -26.01
N VAL A 8 1.21 -5.59 -27.12
CA VAL A 8 2.62 -5.73 -27.46
C VAL A 8 3.41 -4.92 -26.44
N ALA A 9 4.14 -5.62 -25.56
CA ALA A 9 5.21 -5.02 -24.78
C ALA A 9 6.32 -4.62 -25.76
N LEU A 10 6.28 -3.39 -26.26
CA LEU A 10 7.35 -2.85 -27.09
C LEU A 10 8.55 -2.56 -26.17
N LEU A 11 9.54 -3.46 -26.20
CA LEU A 11 10.87 -3.21 -25.66
C LEU A 11 11.54 -2.11 -26.50
N LEU A 12 11.27 -0.85 -26.15
CA LEU A 12 12.08 0.27 -26.60
C LEU A 12 13.42 0.20 -25.88
N ALA A 13 14.50 0.09 -26.66
CA ALA A 13 15.85 0.31 -26.17
C ALA A 13 15.91 1.72 -25.55
N LEU A 14 16.04 1.77 -24.23
CA LEU A 14 16.25 3.01 -23.49
C LEU A 14 17.59 3.58 -23.93
N ALA A 15 17.59 4.69 -24.67
CA ALA A 15 18.71 5.60 -24.64
C ALA A 15 19.05 5.90 -23.17
N PRO A 16 20.33 6.01 -22.77
CA PRO A 16 20.68 6.41 -21.42
C PRO A 16 20.00 7.75 -21.16
N ALA A 17 19.02 7.75 -20.26
CA ALA A 17 18.34 8.97 -19.87
C ALA A 17 19.41 9.93 -19.36
N ALA A 18 19.63 11.03 -20.07
CA ALA A 18 20.45 12.12 -19.58
C ALA A 18 19.91 12.48 -18.19
N ARG A 19 20.82 12.56 -17.21
CA ARG A 19 20.50 12.90 -15.82
C ARG A 19 19.78 14.25 -15.84
N ALA A 20 18.48 14.27 -15.60
CA ALA A 20 17.77 15.54 -15.43
C ALA A 20 18.39 16.23 -14.23
N ALA A 21 18.98 17.42 -14.44
CA ALA A 21 19.64 18.17 -13.39
C ALA A 21 18.64 18.47 -12.26
N SER A 22 19.06 18.30 -11.01
CA SER A 22 18.24 18.68 -9.85
C SER A 22 18.02 20.18 -9.85
N VAL A 23 16.77 20.62 -9.66
CA VAL A 23 16.45 22.05 -9.55
C VAL A 23 16.47 22.45 -8.07
N PRO A 24 17.42 23.30 -7.62
CA PRO A 24 17.43 23.79 -6.25
C PRO A 24 16.33 24.83 -6.04
N VAL A 25 15.64 24.75 -4.90
CA VAL A 25 14.56 25.66 -4.48
C VAL A 25 14.78 26.06 -3.03
N THR A 26 14.80 27.37 -2.78
CA THR A 26 14.91 27.98 -1.46
C THR A 26 13.89 29.12 -1.36
N PRO A 27 13.07 29.21 -0.28
CA PRO A 27 13.03 28.32 0.88
C PRO A 27 12.45 26.92 0.54
N PRO A 28 12.60 25.92 1.42
CA PRO A 28 11.96 24.63 1.26
C PRO A 28 10.42 24.75 1.19
N PRO A 29 9.75 23.76 0.56
CA PRO A 29 8.29 23.69 0.60
C PRO A 29 7.77 23.71 2.06
N PRO A 30 6.70 24.47 2.37
CA PRO A 30 6.17 24.57 3.73
C PRO A 30 5.84 23.22 4.38
N GLU A 31 5.41 22.25 3.59
CA GLU A 31 5.07 20.89 4.00
C GLU A 31 6.27 20.07 4.51
N HIS A 32 7.51 20.46 4.16
CA HIS A 32 8.72 19.86 4.72
C HIS A 32 9.02 20.33 6.15
N ARG A 33 8.42 21.47 6.58
CA ARG A 33 8.62 22.06 7.91
C ARG A 33 10.10 22.20 8.31
N ALA A 34 10.94 22.46 7.32
CA ALA A 34 12.38 22.62 7.50
C ALA A 34 12.75 24.10 7.73
N ASP A 35 13.98 24.32 8.18
CA ASP A 35 14.58 25.66 8.27
C ASP A 35 14.51 26.36 6.89
N PRO A 36 13.93 27.58 6.80
CA PRO A 36 13.70 28.26 5.53
C PRO A 36 14.99 28.65 4.80
N SER A 37 16.14 28.64 5.48
CA SER A 37 17.44 28.87 4.86
C SER A 37 17.97 27.66 4.07
N LEU A 38 17.39 26.48 4.24
CA LEU A 38 17.83 25.26 3.58
C LEU A 38 17.37 25.18 2.12
N THR A 39 18.01 24.29 1.36
CA THR A 39 17.73 24.07 -0.05
C THR A 39 16.99 22.76 -0.26
N THR A 40 15.96 22.80 -1.10
CA THR A 40 15.23 21.64 -1.58
C THR A 40 15.62 21.33 -3.02
N TYR A 41 15.99 20.08 -3.28
CA TYR A 41 16.36 19.61 -4.61
C TYR A 41 15.17 18.87 -5.22
N VAL A 42 14.61 19.45 -6.29
CA VAL A 42 13.50 18.86 -7.06
C VAL A 42 14.08 17.97 -8.15
N GLN A 43 13.67 16.71 -8.17
CA GLN A 43 14.15 15.70 -9.10
C GLN A 43 12.99 14.93 -9.72
N ARG A 44 13.18 14.41 -10.93
CA ARG A 44 12.16 13.63 -11.65
C ARG A 44 12.74 12.30 -12.15
N SER A 45 11.92 11.26 -12.07
CA SER A 45 12.14 9.97 -12.73
C SER A 45 11.04 9.76 -13.77
N GLY A 46 11.41 9.30 -14.97
CA GLY A 46 10.49 9.11 -16.10
C GLY A 46 11.08 9.57 -17.44
N PRO A 47 10.26 9.70 -18.49
CA PRO A 47 8.80 9.50 -18.47
C PRO A 47 8.40 8.03 -18.29
N PHE A 48 7.26 7.82 -17.63
CA PHE A 48 6.56 6.53 -17.56
C PHE A 48 5.25 6.62 -18.35
N LYS A 49 4.79 5.48 -18.87
CA LYS A 49 3.48 5.37 -19.53
C LYS A 49 2.63 4.32 -18.83
N ILE A 50 1.36 4.62 -18.64
CA ILE A 50 0.37 3.70 -18.07
C ILE A 50 -0.88 3.68 -18.94
N GLY A 51 -1.34 2.47 -19.28
CA GLY A 51 -2.51 2.26 -20.13
C GLY A 51 -3.84 2.57 -19.43
N PRO A 52 -4.95 2.49 -20.18
CA PRO A 52 -6.29 2.78 -19.66
C PRO A 52 -6.61 1.86 -18.47
N TYR A 53 -7.12 2.44 -17.38
CA TYR A 53 -7.55 1.68 -16.19
C TYR A 53 -6.53 0.66 -15.64
N ALA A 54 -5.24 0.87 -15.89
CA ALA A 54 -4.19 -0.09 -15.55
C ALA A 54 -3.60 0.18 -14.16
N THR A 55 -3.04 -0.87 -13.56
CA THR A 55 -2.15 -0.76 -12.39
C THR A 55 -0.73 -1.08 -12.85
N LEU A 56 0.15 -0.09 -12.82
CA LEU A 56 1.56 -0.26 -13.15
C LEU A 56 2.34 -0.56 -11.87
N LYS A 57 3.08 -1.67 -11.85
CA LYS A 57 4.09 -1.97 -10.84
C LYS A 57 5.46 -1.94 -11.48
N THR A 58 6.33 -1.06 -11.03
CA THR A 58 7.70 -0.94 -11.55
C THR A 58 8.65 -0.39 -10.48
N SER A 59 9.92 -0.21 -10.81
CA SER A 59 10.87 0.53 -9.97
C SER A 59 11.35 1.76 -10.73
N ALA A 60 11.14 2.93 -10.14
CA ALA A 60 11.67 4.18 -10.63
C ALA A 60 13.16 4.28 -10.32
N LYS A 61 13.95 4.68 -11.32
CA LYS A 61 15.36 5.04 -11.14
C LYS A 61 15.40 6.41 -10.48
N VAL A 62 15.84 6.46 -9.23
CA VAL A 62 15.93 7.67 -8.41
C VAL A 62 17.35 7.82 -7.89
N GLN A 63 17.74 9.03 -7.52
CA GLN A 63 19.08 9.33 -7.06
C GLN A 63 19.04 10.34 -5.90
N PRO A 64 20.03 10.31 -4.99
CA PRO A 64 20.20 11.34 -4.00
C PRO A 64 20.49 12.70 -4.66
N PRO A 65 20.19 13.83 -4.00
CA PRO A 65 20.74 15.13 -4.38
C PRO A 65 22.27 15.10 -4.52
N GLU A 66 22.83 15.95 -5.37
CA GLU A 66 24.27 16.01 -5.65
C GLU A 66 25.10 16.65 -4.52
N VAL A 67 24.45 17.00 -3.42
CA VAL A 67 25.08 17.52 -2.20
C VAL A 67 25.02 16.49 -1.07
N PRO A 68 26.12 16.27 -0.34
CA PRO A 68 26.07 15.48 0.89
C PRO A 68 25.35 16.25 2.00
N GLY A 69 24.75 15.51 2.93
CA GLY A 69 24.11 16.08 4.10
C GLY A 69 23.06 15.14 4.68
N ALA A 70 22.11 15.70 5.40
CA ALA A 70 21.00 14.93 5.96
C ALA A 70 19.66 15.39 5.37
N ILE A 71 18.82 14.42 5.00
CA ILE A 71 17.44 14.66 4.61
C ILE A 71 16.66 15.06 5.85
N VAL A 72 16.12 16.27 5.85
CA VAL A 72 15.26 16.80 6.93
C VAL A 72 13.80 16.92 6.51
N GLY A 73 13.54 16.91 5.20
CA GLY A 73 12.20 16.91 4.62
C GLY A 73 12.19 16.25 3.25
N MET A 74 11.16 15.47 2.95
CA MET A 74 11.03 14.82 1.65
C MET A 74 9.58 14.51 1.30
N ASP A 75 9.18 14.71 0.05
CA ASP A 75 7.88 14.29 -0.48
C ASP A 75 8.00 13.81 -1.93
N ALA A 76 6.91 13.26 -2.45
CA ALA A 76 6.81 12.85 -3.84
C ALA A 76 5.38 12.98 -4.39
N ARG A 77 5.29 13.17 -5.71
CA ARG A 77 4.03 13.33 -6.43
C ARG A 77 4.18 12.92 -7.89
N LEU A 78 3.05 12.64 -8.53
CA LEU A 78 3.01 12.43 -9.98
C LEU A 78 2.81 13.76 -10.68
N VAL A 79 3.63 14.03 -11.69
CA VAL A 79 3.53 15.24 -12.51
C VAL A 79 3.50 14.90 -14.00
N ASP A 80 2.92 15.78 -14.79
CA ASP A 80 3.04 15.73 -16.25
C ASP A 80 4.41 16.24 -16.73
N GLN A 81 4.60 16.32 -18.06
CA GLN A 81 5.83 16.83 -18.66
C GLN A 81 6.16 18.28 -18.26
N ALA A 82 5.13 19.11 -18.06
CA ALA A 82 5.30 20.51 -17.63
C ALA A 82 5.60 20.63 -16.13
N GLY A 83 5.42 19.56 -15.35
CA GLY A 83 5.55 19.59 -13.89
C GLY A 83 4.27 19.86 -13.14
N THR A 84 3.12 19.89 -13.83
CA THR A 84 1.83 20.05 -13.18
C THR A 84 1.47 18.76 -12.46
N VAL A 85 1.04 18.86 -11.20
CA VAL A 85 0.60 17.71 -10.42
C VAL A 85 -0.58 17.03 -11.09
N ILE A 86 -0.45 15.73 -11.36
CA ILE A 86 -1.54 14.91 -11.87
C ILE A 86 -2.47 14.58 -10.70
N PRO A 87 -3.77 14.92 -10.77
CA PRO A 87 -4.69 14.63 -9.67
C PRO A 87 -4.85 13.12 -9.43
N GLN A 88 -4.92 12.71 -8.16
CA GLN A 88 -5.10 11.30 -7.75
C GLN A 88 -6.31 10.62 -8.42
N HIS A 89 -7.43 11.34 -8.60
CA HIS A 89 -8.63 10.81 -9.26
C HIS A 89 -8.48 10.63 -10.79
N VAL A 90 -7.33 10.97 -11.36
CA VAL A 90 -6.93 10.72 -12.75
C VAL A 90 -5.87 9.62 -12.79
N THR A 91 -4.73 9.87 -12.15
CA THR A 91 -3.64 8.91 -12.00
C THR A 91 -3.07 9.03 -10.61
N MET A 92 -3.04 7.92 -9.90
CA MET A 92 -2.78 7.85 -8.48
C MET A 92 -1.44 7.19 -8.22
N LEU A 93 -0.63 7.82 -7.38
CA LEU A 93 0.49 7.13 -6.73
C LEU A 93 -0.08 6.24 -5.62
N HIS A 94 -0.28 4.96 -5.93
CA HIS A 94 -0.87 4.03 -4.97
C HIS A 94 0.18 3.48 -4.00
N HIS A 95 1.43 3.21 -4.39
CA HIS A 95 2.54 2.97 -3.44
C HIS A 95 3.82 3.59 -3.96
N LEU A 96 4.64 4.13 -3.06
CA LEU A 96 6.03 4.52 -3.30
C LEU A 96 6.85 4.20 -2.06
N VAL A 97 7.98 3.52 -2.26
CA VAL A 97 8.94 3.27 -1.19
C VAL A 97 10.33 3.59 -1.70
N PHE A 98 11.00 4.58 -1.12
CA PHE A 98 12.40 4.84 -1.36
C PHE A 98 13.27 3.89 -0.54
N THR A 99 14.28 3.35 -1.21
CA THR A 99 15.29 2.50 -0.60
C THR A 99 16.68 3.06 -0.83
N ASN A 100 17.55 2.89 0.15
CA ASN A 100 18.96 3.27 0.05
C ASN A 100 19.85 2.03 0.21
N GLY A 101 20.64 1.74 -0.81
CA GLY A 101 21.64 0.68 -0.79
C GLY A 101 22.99 1.10 -0.23
N GLY A 102 23.20 2.38 0.11
CA GLY A 102 24.53 2.92 0.40
C GLY A 102 25.41 3.02 -0.85
N PRO A 103 26.66 3.51 -0.73
CA PRO A 103 27.55 3.72 -1.88
C PRO A 103 27.95 2.42 -2.59
N ASP A 104 28.14 1.37 -1.81
CA ASP A 104 28.52 0.02 -2.25
C ASP A 104 27.31 -0.88 -2.60
N GLY A 105 26.08 -0.44 -2.30
CA GLY A 105 24.89 -1.28 -2.41
C GLY A 105 24.74 -2.30 -1.26
N GLY A 106 25.53 -2.20 -0.19
CA GLY A 106 25.58 -3.09 0.97
C GLY A 106 24.53 -2.81 2.04
N ARG A 107 23.93 -1.61 2.09
CA ARG A 107 22.94 -1.24 3.10
C ARG A 107 21.68 -2.10 3.00
N ARG A 108 21.21 -2.66 4.13
CA ARG A 108 20.05 -3.58 4.20
C ARG A 108 19.00 -3.04 5.15
N ASP A 109 17.76 -3.48 4.94
CA ASP A 109 16.68 -3.15 5.85
C ASP A 109 16.90 -3.77 7.25
N PRO A 110 16.93 -2.95 8.31
CA PRO A 110 17.36 -3.41 9.63
C PRO A 110 16.38 -4.38 10.30
N VAL A 111 15.11 -4.41 9.87
CA VAL A 111 14.08 -5.32 10.40
C VAL A 111 13.78 -6.49 9.47
N CYS A 112 14.46 -6.56 8.31
CA CYS A 112 14.44 -7.68 7.39
C CYS A 112 15.85 -8.17 7.01
N PRO A 113 16.75 -8.46 7.98
CA PRO A 113 18.17 -8.71 7.71
C PRO A 113 18.45 -9.98 6.89
N ARG A 114 17.51 -10.93 6.87
CA ARG A 114 17.60 -12.17 6.07
C ARG A 114 17.03 -12.03 4.65
N LYS A 115 16.66 -10.82 4.23
CA LYS A 115 16.15 -10.53 2.89
C LYS A 115 17.13 -9.63 2.15
N THR A 116 17.01 -9.61 0.82
CA THR A 116 17.81 -8.74 -0.05
C THR A 116 17.30 -7.30 -0.08
N THR A 117 16.21 -7.01 0.65
CA THR A 117 15.59 -5.69 0.80
C THR A 117 16.62 -4.67 1.30
N ARG A 118 16.79 -3.61 0.51
CA ARG A 118 17.60 -2.43 0.87
C ARG A 118 16.87 -1.60 1.93
N GLU A 119 17.59 -0.76 2.65
CA GLU A 119 17.03 0.07 3.72
C GLU A 119 15.91 0.95 3.19
N ARG A 120 14.68 0.74 3.68
CA ARG A 120 13.53 1.58 3.35
C ARG A 120 13.55 2.80 4.26
N PHE A 121 13.81 3.98 3.70
CA PHE A 121 14.00 5.20 4.50
C PHE A 121 12.83 6.18 4.41
N PHE A 122 12.02 6.10 3.36
CA PHE A 122 10.82 6.91 3.20
C PHE A 122 9.85 6.20 2.27
N GLY A 123 8.55 6.37 2.50
CA GLY A 123 7.52 5.93 1.58
C GLY A 123 6.28 6.80 1.73
N THR A 124 5.49 6.83 0.67
CA THR A 124 4.20 7.53 0.65
C THR A 124 3.30 6.87 -0.39
N SER A 125 2.02 7.16 -0.34
CA SER A 125 0.99 6.54 -1.18
C SER A 125 -0.12 7.59 -1.40
N GLU A 126 -1.38 7.20 -1.36
CA GLU A 126 -2.53 8.09 -1.43
C GLU A 126 -2.52 9.12 -0.30
N GLU A 127 -1.87 8.82 0.84
CA GLU A 127 -1.75 9.76 1.94
C GLU A 127 -0.89 10.99 1.62
N LEU A 128 -0.02 10.92 0.61
CA LEU A 128 0.91 11.97 0.19
C LEU A 128 1.58 12.72 1.35
N ARG A 129 1.86 12.02 2.45
CA ARG A 129 2.45 12.58 3.67
C ARG A 129 3.95 12.78 3.45
N PRO A 130 4.47 14.01 3.58
CA PRO A 130 5.91 14.24 3.57
C PRO A 130 6.59 13.62 4.79
N LEU A 131 7.83 13.17 4.61
CA LEU A 131 8.78 13.01 5.68
C LEU A 131 9.08 14.39 6.28
N THR A 132 8.90 14.51 7.59
CA THR A 132 9.42 15.63 8.39
C THR A 132 10.16 15.09 9.61
N LEU A 133 11.24 15.74 9.98
CA LEU A 133 12.00 15.42 11.20
C LEU A 133 12.02 16.65 12.13
N PRO A 134 12.09 16.45 13.46
CA PRO A 134 12.27 17.56 14.38
C PRO A 134 13.62 18.27 14.09
N PRO A 135 13.72 19.60 14.30
CA PRO A 135 14.96 20.33 14.09
C PRO A 135 16.16 19.67 14.81
N GLY A 136 17.31 19.63 14.13
CA GLY A 136 18.53 18.99 14.64
C GLY A 136 18.64 17.49 14.37
N TYR A 137 17.66 16.88 13.70
CA TYR A 137 17.69 15.49 13.24
C TYR A 137 17.63 15.40 11.72
N GLY A 138 18.29 14.39 11.15
CA GLY A 138 18.24 14.16 9.71
C GLY A 138 18.65 12.74 9.32
N TYR A 139 18.12 12.26 8.20
CA TYR A 139 18.52 10.97 7.64
C TYR A 139 19.76 11.15 6.74
N PRO A 140 20.92 10.53 7.06
CA PRO A 140 22.15 10.73 6.29
C PRO A 140 22.01 10.28 4.83
N SER A 141 22.42 11.15 3.91
CA SER A 141 22.40 10.90 2.47
C SER A 141 23.69 11.37 1.82
N ASN A 142 24.23 10.55 0.92
CA ASN A 142 25.43 10.87 0.14
C ASN A 142 25.11 10.77 -1.37
N PRO A 143 25.66 11.64 -2.23
CA PRO A 143 25.47 11.53 -3.69
C PRO A 143 25.86 10.18 -4.30
N ALA A 144 26.76 9.44 -3.67
CA ALA A 144 27.16 8.09 -4.08
C ALA A 144 26.16 7.00 -3.69
N ASP A 145 25.19 7.29 -2.81
CA ASP A 145 24.21 6.32 -2.34
C ASP A 145 23.35 5.77 -3.50
N ARG A 146 23.16 4.46 -3.50
CA ARG A 146 22.37 3.77 -4.53
C ARG A 146 20.90 3.74 -4.13
N TRP A 147 20.14 4.73 -4.56
CA TRP A 147 18.70 4.76 -4.33
C TRP A 147 17.92 3.91 -5.35
N ASN A 148 16.77 3.38 -4.92
CA ASN A 148 15.77 2.79 -5.80
C ASN A 148 14.37 3.05 -5.23
N ALA A 149 13.36 3.14 -6.10
CA ALA A 149 11.99 3.43 -5.68
C ALA A 149 10.97 2.51 -6.35
N PRO A 150 10.63 1.35 -5.75
CA PRO A 150 9.44 0.61 -6.14
C PRO A 150 8.19 1.49 -6.07
N ILE A 151 7.43 1.51 -7.18
CA ILE A 151 6.18 2.25 -7.31
C ILE A 151 5.04 1.35 -7.77
N MET A 152 3.85 1.66 -7.26
CA MET A 152 2.59 1.22 -7.82
C MET A 152 1.75 2.44 -8.19
N VAL A 153 1.33 2.52 -9.45
CA VAL A 153 0.54 3.63 -9.98
C VAL A 153 -0.75 3.08 -10.57
N MET A 154 -1.88 3.70 -10.26
CA MET A 154 -3.18 3.34 -10.81
C MET A 154 -3.70 4.45 -11.70
N HIS A 155 -4.08 4.12 -12.93
CA HIS A 155 -4.74 5.06 -13.83
C HIS A 155 -6.25 4.82 -13.80
N HIS A 156 -7.04 5.89 -13.72
CA HIS A 156 -8.50 5.81 -13.56
C HIS A 156 -9.28 6.30 -14.79
N ARG A 157 -8.60 6.63 -15.89
CA ARG A 157 -9.22 7.11 -17.12
C ARG A 157 -9.01 6.13 -18.27
N GLY A 158 -9.77 6.36 -19.34
CA GLY A 158 -9.45 5.81 -20.64
C GLY A 158 -8.27 6.57 -21.27
N GLY A 159 -7.59 5.93 -22.22
CA GLY A 159 -6.37 6.46 -22.83
C GLY A 159 -5.09 6.06 -22.09
N VAL A 160 -3.96 6.49 -22.65
CA VAL A 160 -2.63 6.30 -22.04
C VAL A 160 -2.26 7.59 -21.32
N GLN A 161 -1.75 7.49 -20.09
CA GLN A 161 -1.16 8.60 -19.35
C GLN A 161 0.35 8.49 -19.41
N GLU A 162 1.02 9.57 -19.83
CA GLU A 162 2.44 9.78 -19.57
C GLU A 162 2.63 10.58 -18.27
N PHE A 163 3.56 10.18 -17.42
CA PHE A 163 3.82 10.86 -16.14
C PHE A 163 5.28 10.76 -15.72
N PHE A 164 5.67 11.61 -14.78
CA PHE A 164 6.94 11.55 -14.07
C PHE A 164 6.66 11.38 -12.57
N LEU A 165 7.54 10.63 -11.91
CA LEU A 165 7.64 10.67 -10.45
C LEU A 165 8.53 11.86 -10.09
N GLU A 166 7.94 12.93 -9.57
CA GLU A 166 8.69 14.05 -8.98
C GLU A 166 8.87 13.80 -7.48
N TYR A 167 10.07 14.02 -6.99
CA TYR A 167 10.40 13.95 -5.57
C TYR A 167 11.27 15.14 -5.18
N ARG A 168 10.99 15.70 -4.01
CA ARG A 168 11.68 16.89 -3.50
C ARG A 168 12.37 16.51 -2.21
N VAL A 169 13.64 16.89 -2.08
CA VAL A 169 14.48 16.51 -0.93
C VAL A 169 15.11 17.76 -0.35
N THR A 170 14.77 18.12 0.89
CA THR A 170 15.46 19.18 1.63
C THR A 170 16.66 18.60 2.35
N ILE A 171 17.83 19.17 2.07
CA ILE A 171 19.10 18.75 2.67
C ILE A 171 19.58 19.82 3.64
N ASP A 172 19.93 19.38 4.85
CA ASP A 172 20.76 20.15 5.77
C ASP A 172 22.22 19.70 5.60
N PRO A 173 23.13 20.56 5.10
CA PRO A 173 24.55 20.22 4.98
C PRO A 173 25.28 20.34 6.31
N ARG A 174 24.66 20.95 7.34
CA ARG A 174 25.27 21.10 8.67
C ARG A 174 25.25 19.75 9.41
N PRO A 175 26.16 19.53 10.37
CA PRO A 175 26.09 18.39 11.26
C PRO A 175 24.76 18.37 12.02
N VAL A 176 24.00 17.29 11.88
CA VAL A 176 22.77 17.01 12.63
C VAL A 176 22.83 15.62 13.23
N THR A 177 21.95 15.34 14.20
CA THR A 177 21.86 13.99 14.79
C THR A 177 21.28 13.03 13.74
N PRO A 178 22.02 11.96 13.36
CA PRO A 178 21.53 11.02 12.36
C PRO A 178 20.37 10.19 12.89
N VAL A 179 19.40 9.87 12.02
CA VAL A 179 18.33 8.91 12.33
C VAL A 179 18.44 7.65 11.48
N THR A 180 18.13 6.51 12.09
CA THR A 180 17.96 5.22 11.42
C THR A 180 16.46 4.95 11.21
N PRO A 181 16.01 4.71 9.97
CA PRO A 181 14.63 4.37 9.68
C PRO A 181 14.35 2.89 9.96
N TYR A 182 13.18 2.59 10.52
CA TYR A 182 12.69 1.23 10.72
C TYR A 182 11.31 1.05 10.12
N TRP A 183 11.15 0.05 9.25
CA TRP A 183 9.92 -0.23 8.52
C TRP A 183 9.15 -1.42 9.12
N LEU A 184 8.28 -1.12 10.08
CA LEU A 184 7.60 -2.08 10.93
C LEU A 184 6.20 -2.42 10.39
N SER A 185 6.05 -3.55 9.71
CA SER A 185 4.80 -4.04 9.11
C SER A 185 4.13 -5.13 9.94
N VAL A 186 2.80 -5.13 10.00
CA VAL A 186 2.05 -6.28 10.57
C VAL A 186 2.22 -7.56 9.73
N ILE A 187 2.65 -7.43 8.45
CA ILE A 187 3.10 -8.51 7.57
C ILE A 187 4.58 -8.25 7.19
N PRO A 188 5.54 -8.70 8.02
CA PRO A 188 6.95 -8.39 7.83
C PRO A 188 7.55 -9.07 6.59
N CYS A 189 8.51 -8.39 5.95
CA CYS A 189 9.48 -8.98 5.02
C CYS A 189 8.87 -9.80 3.87
N SER A 190 7.69 -9.38 3.39
CA SER A 190 6.96 -9.97 2.26
C SER A 190 7.02 -9.05 1.04
N PRO A 191 7.13 -9.59 -0.19
CA PRO A 191 6.94 -8.81 -1.42
C PRO A 191 5.46 -8.38 -1.63
N ASP A 192 4.54 -8.98 -0.86
CA ASP A 192 3.11 -8.68 -0.85
C ASP A 192 2.64 -8.53 0.63
N PRO A 193 2.95 -7.40 1.30
CA PRO A 193 2.83 -7.25 2.76
C PRO A 193 1.42 -6.88 3.24
N GLN A 194 0.41 -7.67 2.85
CA GLN A 194 -1.01 -7.33 3.01
C GLN A 194 -1.87 -8.51 3.44
N TRP A 195 -3.07 -8.23 3.96
CA TRP A 195 -4.07 -9.24 4.33
C TRP A 195 -5.51 -8.80 4.01
N SER A 196 -6.50 -9.61 4.38
CA SER A 196 -7.90 -9.26 4.19
C SER A 196 -8.69 -9.33 5.49
N VAL A 197 -9.50 -8.32 5.74
CA VAL A 197 -10.52 -8.30 6.78
C VAL A 197 -11.75 -9.04 6.26
N ARG A 198 -12.25 -10.00 7.05
CA ARG A 198 -13.34 -10.87 6.61
C ARG A 198 -14.68 -10.17 6.51
N GLY A 199 -14.92 -9.13 7.31
CA GLY A 199 -16.17 -8.37 7.28
C GLY A 199 -17.35 -9.08 7.91
N ARG A 200 -17.14 -9.74 9.05
CA ARG A 200 -18.18 -10.50 9.76
C ARG A 200 -18.34 -10.11 11.24
N GLY A 201 -17.61 -9.10 11.69
CA GLY A 201 -17.67 -8.61 13.06
C GLY A 201 -18.61 -7.42 13.20
N SER A 202 -18.94 -7.06 14.44
CA SER A 202 -19.71 -5.85 14.76
C SER A 202 -18.84 -4.65 15.17
N LYS A 203 -17.52 -4.84 15.25
CA LYS A 203 -16.53 -3.83 15.68
C LYS A 203 -15.34 -3.81 14.71
N GLU A 204 -14.13 -3.90 15.25
CA GLU A 204 -12.89 -3.78 14.53
C GLU A 204 -12.20 -5.14 14.33
N HIS A 205 -11.35 -5.21 13.32
CA HIS A 205 -10.41 -6.28 13.09
C HIS A 205 -9.01 -5.76 13.39
N TRP A 206 -8.35 -6.43 14.33
CA TRP A 206 -7.02 -6.07 14.80
C TRP A 206 -5.98 -7.06 14.29
N ARG A 207 -4.87 -6.54 13.79
CA ARG A 207 -3.70 -7.35 13.44
C ARG A 207 -2.44 -6.70 13.95
N SER A 208 -1.53 -7.48 14.51
CA SER A 208 -0.30 -6.95 15.11
C SER A 208 0.94 -7.76 14.83
N ARG A 209 2.11 -7.12 14.94
CA ARG A 209 3.43 -7.75 14.89
C ARG A 209 4.37 -7.11 15.90
N GLU A 210 5.14 -7.95 16.59
CA GLU A 210 6.23 -7.50 17.46
C GLU A 210 7.57 -7.52 16.74
N TYR A 211 8.43 -6.58 17.13
CA TYR A 211 9.76 -6.34 16.61
C TYR A 211 10.72 -6.12 17.77
N VAL A 212 11.91 -6.70 17.66
CA VAL A 212 13.06 -6.34 18.50
C VAL A 212 13.91 -5.38 17.68
N LEU A 213 14.15 -4.18 18.19
CA LEU A 213 15.06 -3.24 17.52
C LEU A 213 16.52 -3.63 17.81
N PRO A 214 17.41 -3.53 16.81
CA PRO A 214 18.77 -4.05 16.89
C PRO A 214 19.73 -3.18 17.72
N ALA A 215 19.34 -1.97 18.11
CA ALA A 215 20.17 -1.07 18.90
C ALA A 215 19.27 -0.17 19.77
N ALA A 216 19.78 0.26 20.93
CA ALA A 216 19.14 1.27 21.76
C ALA A 216 19.00 2.61 21.01
N GLY A 217 18.03 3.44 21.41
CA GLY A 217 17.84 4.73 20.78
C GLY A 217 16.64 5.50 21.27
N ARG A 218 16.27 6.54 20.51
CA ARG A 218 15.12 7.40 20.78
C ARG A 218 14.28 7.54 19.52
N ILE A 219 13.00 7.19 19.60
CA ILE A 219 12.05 7.39 18.50
C ILE A 219 11.72 8.88 18.45
N VAL A 220 12.17 9.59 17.41
CA VAL A 220 12.01 11.04 17.27
C VAL A 220 10.98 11.44 16.22
N ALA A 221 10.61 10.52 15.32
CA ALA A 221 9.48 10.68 14.42
C ALA A 221 8.85 9.32 14.08
N ALA A 222 7.55 9.33 13.79
CA ALA A 222 6.78 8.14 13.45
C ALA A 222 5.59 8.49 12.55
N GLY A 223 5.52 7.82 11.41
CA GLY A 223 4.37 7.83 10.52
C GLY A 223 3.84 6.42 10.28
N GLY A 224 2.96 6.28 9.31
CA GLY A 224 2.54 4.97 8.86
C GLY A 224 1.84 4.96 7.52
N HIS A 225 1.42 3.77 7.12
CA HIS A 225 0.66 3.53 5.91
C HIS A 225 -0.43 2.49 6.21
N LEU A 226 -1.64 2.81 5.76
CA LEU A 226 -2.89 2.08 5.97
C LEU A 226 -3.70 2.16 4.67
N HIS A 227 -4.50 1.14 4.42
CA HIS A 227 -5.51 1.16 3.34
C HIS A 227 -6.90 1.60 3.79
N GLY A 228 -7.82 1.69 2.84
CA GLY A 228 -9.23 1.97 3.07
C GLY A 228 -9.90 1.06 4.12
N GLY A 229 -10.76 1.66 4.94
CA GLY A 229 -11.42 0.98 6.07
C GLY A 229 -10.63 1.01 7.39
N ALA A 230 -9.44 1.59 7.42
CA ALA A 230 -8.65 1.70 8.64
C ALA A 230 -9.26 2.67 9.67
N HIS A 231 -9.06 2.36 10.94
CA HIS A 231 -9.37 3.24 12.06
C HIS A 231 -8.10 3.86 12.65
N GLU A 232 -7.05 3.05 12.84
CA GLU A 232 -5.79 3.52 13.43
C GLU A 232 -4.63 2.52 13.24
N LEU A 233 -3.42 3.04 13.42
CA LEU A 233 -2.18 2.29 13.52
C LEU A 233 -1.49 2.68 14.83
N ILE A 234 -1.18 1.69 15.66
CA ILE A 234 -0.65 1.88 17.01
C ILE A 234 0.76 1.30 17.08
N LEU A 235 1.70 2.10 17.54
CA LEU A 235 3.01 1.66 18.03
C LEU A 235 2.97 1.60 19.55
N SER A 236 3.30 0.44 20.12
CA SER A 236 3.24 0.21 21.57
C SER A 236 4.48 -0.53 22.09
N GLN A 237 4.71 -0.46 23.40
CA GLN A 237 5.73 -1.21 24.14
C GLN A 237 5.05 -2.28 25.01
N PRO A 238 5.02 -3.56 24.56
CA PRO A 238 4.41 -4.65 25.33
C PRO A 238 5.00 -4.79 26.73
N ALA A 239 6.33 -4.63 26.85
CA ALA A 239 7.07 -4.82 28.09
C ALA A 239 6.84 -3.69 29.13
N CYS A 240 6.06 -2.67 28.78
CA CYS A 240 5.72 -1.50 29.59
C CYS A 240 4.20 -1.46 29.86
N GLY A 241 3.59 -2.60 30.16
CA GLY A 241 2.14 -2.71 30.36
C GLY A 241 1.33 -2.41 29.10
N HIS A 242 1.83 -2.80 27.92
CA HIS A 242 1.23 -2.48 26.62
C HIS A 242 1.07 -0.98 26.32
N ARG A 243 1.91 -0.12 26.92
CA ARG A 243 1.87 1.33 26.71
C ARG A 243 1.90 1.70 25.23
N THR A 244 0.91 2.47 24.79
CA THR A 244 0.91 3.14 23.49
C THR A 244 1.96 4.26 23.47
N LEU A 245 2.82 4.26 22.45
CA LEU A 245 3.79 5.33 22.20
C LEU A 245 3.22 6.35 21.22
N VAL A 246 2.72 5.85 20.10
CA VAL A 246 2.22 6.65 18.97
C VAL A 246 0.97 6.00 18.41
N THR A 247 -0.03 6.83 18.09
CA THR A 247 -1.21 6.43 17.32
C THR A 247 -1.25 7.24 16.03
N ASN A 248 -0.94 6.61 14.91
CA ASN A 248 -1.08 7.23 13.60
C ASN A 248 -2.54 7.11 13.13
N ARG A 249 -3.19 8.26 12.93
CA ARG A 249 -4.62 8.39 12.60
C ARG A 249 -4.81 8.61 11.10
N PRO A 250 -5.58 7.78 10.39
CA PRO A 250 -5.92 8.00 8.99
C PRO A 250 -6.92 9.16 8.85
N PHE A 251 -6.77 9.93 7.78
CA PHE A 251 -7.69 11.00 7.39
C PHE A 251 -8.17 10.77 5.96
N TYR A 252 -9.48 10.83 5.77
CA TYR A 252 -10.16 10.62 4.50
C TYR A 252 -10.67 11.95 3.94
N GLY A 253 -10.77 12.03 2.60
CA GLY A 253 -11.34 13.20 1.92
C GLY A 253 -12.79 13.46 2.31
N PRO A 254 -13.32 14.67 2.09
CA PRO A 254 -14.73 14.97 2.33
C PRO A 254 -15.66 14.12 1.45
N ALA A 255 -16.96 14.02 1.78
CA ALA A 255 -17.87 13.11 1.07
C ALA A 255 -18.00 13.39 -0.44
N ASP A 256 -17.76 14.63 -0.86
CA ASP A 256 -17.75 15.13 -2.24
C ASP A 256 -16.37 15.05 -2.93
N ASP A 257 -15.36 14.43 -2.29
CA ASP A 257 -14.04 14.28 -2.89
C ASP A 257 -14.13 13.54 -4.25
N LYS A 258 -13.48 14.11 -5.27
CA LYS A 258 -13.48 13.57 -6.65
C LYS A 258 -12.96 12.13 -6.72
N LEU A 259 -12.15 11.70 -5.76
CA LEU A 259 -11.69 10.32 -5.66
C LEU A 259 -12.86 9.33 -5.49
N TYR A 260 -13.87 9.67 -4.68
CA TYR A 260 -15.03 8.80 -4.45
C TYR A 260 -16.00 8.75 -5.64
N ALA A 261 -15.90 9.75 -6.53
CA ALA A 261 -16.65 9.82 -7.77
C ALA A 261 -16.03 9.02 -8.93
N VAL A 262 -14.80 8.49 -8.77
CA VAL A 262 -14.18 7.61 -9.78
C VAL A 262 -15.04 6.35 -9.98
N LYS A 263 -15.29 6.01 -11.25
CA LYS A 263 -16.03 4.81 -11.66
C LYS A 263 -15.35 4.15 -12.87
N PRO A 264 -15.16 2.82 -12.85
CA PRO A 264 -15.27 1.94 -11.69
C PRO A 264 -14.20 2.28 -10.63
N LEU A 265 -14.49 2.04 -9.35
CA LEU A 265 -13.46 2.05 -8.31
C LEU A 265 -12.61 0.79 -8.47
N LEU A 266 -11.31 0.94 -8.69
CA LEU A 266 -10.39 -0.17 -8.94
C LEU A 266 -9.92 -0.84 -7.65
N HIS A 267 -9.97 -0.11 -6.54
CA HIS A 267 -9.73 -0.53 -5.17
C HIS A 267 -10.54 0.34 -4.20
N GLU A 268 -10.56 -0.04 -2.92
CA GLU A 268 -11.14 0.81 -1.88
C GLU A 268 -10.20 1.99 -1.61
N PRO A 269 -10.68 3.26 -1.70
CA PRO A 269 -9.81 4.42 -1.51
C PRO A 269 -9.14 4.44 -0.13
N ASP A 270 -7.84 4.71 -0.15
CA ASP A 270 -7.01 4.75 1.04
C ASP A 270 -7.16 6.11 1.77
N PRO A 271 -6.61 6.26 2.99
CA PRO A 271 -6.51 7.56 3.64
C PRO A 271 -5.78 8.57 2.74
N LYS A 272 -6.33 9.77 2.61
CA LYS A 272 -5.70 10.89 1.88
C LYS A 272 -4.64 11.63 2.70
N ALA A 273 -4.57 11.34 3.98
CA ALA A 273 -3.44 11.65 4.84
C ALA A 273 -3.42 10.67 6.03
N ILE A 274 -2.30 10.65 6.74
CA ILE A 274 -2.18 9.97 8.03
C ILE A 274 -1.43 10.90 8.99
N SER A 275 -1.73 10.87 10.29
CA SER A 275 -1.03 11.72 11.25
C SER A 275 0.45 11.36 11.35
N TRP A 276 1.28 12.38 11.59
CA TRP A 276 2.73 12.23 11.75
C TRP A 276 3.15 12.71 13.13
N TRP A 277 3.72 11.82 13.94
CA TRP A 277 4.20 12.14 15.28
C TRP A 277 5.68 12.49 15.24
N GLN A 278 6.11 13.49 16.01
CA GLN A 278 7.53 13.83 16.17
C GLN A 278 7.83 14.53 17.49
N SER A 279 9.05 14.35 17.99
CA SER A 279 9.54 14.93 19.25
C SER A 279 11.07 15.03 19.21
N PRO A 280 11.66 16.22 19.49
CA PRO A 280 13.10 16.35 19.70
C PRO A 280 13.66 15.48 20.84
N THR A 281 12.91 15.30 21.93
CA THR A 281 13.31 14.43 23.06
C THR A 281 13.22 12.95 22.70
N GLY A 282 12.12 12.55 22.05
CA GLY A 282 11.84 11.20 21.60
C GLY A 282 11.49 10.21 22.71
N TYR A 283 10.94 9.05 22.33
CA TYR A 283 10.77 7.91 23.25
C TYR A 283 12.05 7.09 23.32
N ALA A 284 12.72 7.07 24.47
CA ALA A 284 13.91 6.26 24.67
C ALA A 284 13.54 4.78 24.89
N PHE A 285 14.38 3.91 24.36
CA PHE A 285 14.29 2.47 24.56
C PHE A 285 15.70 1.86 24.56
N ARG A 286 15.88 0.77 25.30
CA ARG A 286 17.15 0.04 25.34
C ARG A 286 17.22 -1.04 24.26
N GLU A 287 18.42 -1.55 24.00
CA GLU A 287 18.60 -2.67 23.09
C GLU A 287 17.80 -3.90 23.55
N GLY A 288 17.22 -4.64 22.60
CA GLY A 288 16.42 -5.82 22.91
C GLY A 288 14.98 -5.55 23.37
N GLU A 289 14.59 -4.29 23.58
CA GLU A 289 13.19 -3.95 23.81
C GLU A 289 12.30 -4.26 22.59
N ARG A 290 11.07 -4.68 22.90
CA ARG A 290 10.08 -5.00 21.88
C ARG A 290 9.16 -3.82 21.63
N LEU A 291 8.99 -3.50 20.35
CA LEU A 291 7.90 -2.66 19.87
C LEU A 291 6.84 -3.53 19.20
N LYS A 292 5.57 -3.16 19.37
CA LYS A 292 4.44 -3.83 18.73
C LYS A 292 3.70 -2.83 17.85
N VAL A 293 3.62 -3.15 16.56
CA VAL A 293 2.76 -2.44 15.61
C VAL A 293 1.43 -3.16 15.53
N THR A 294 0.33 -2.40 15.61
CA THR A 294 -1.03 -2.93 15.54
C THR A 294 -1.86 -2.06 14.61
N ALA A 295 -2.53 -2.67 13.64
CA ALA A 295 -3.47 -1.99 12.74
C ALA A 295 -4.91 -2.40 13.07
N ALA A 296 -5.81 -1.43 13.11
CA ALA A 296 -7.24 -1.60 13.34
C ALA A 296 -8.04 -1.19 12.10
N TYR A 297 -9.00 -2.05 11.73
CA TYR A 297 -9.86 -1.87 10.56
C TYR A 297 -11.32 -2.10 10.90
N ASP A 298 -12.23 -1.42 10.21
CA ASP A 298 -13.66 -1.77 10.19
C ASP A 298 -13.82 -3.27 9.88
N ASN A 299 -14.64 -3.97 10.66
CA ASN A 299 -14.93 -5.39 10.46
C ASN A 299 -16.42 -5.64 10.20
N THR A 300 -17.22 -4.58 10.04
CA THR A 300 -18.64 -4.65 9.68
C THR A 300 -18.84 -5.04 8.21
N ARG A 301 -17.81 -4.84 7.37
CA ARG A 301 -17.78 -5.25 5.96
C ARG A 301 -16.38 -5.73 5.55
N PRO A 302 -16.26 -6.44 4.43
CA PRO A 302 -14.96 -6.95 4.00
C PRO A 302 -14.04 -5.83 3.51
N HIS A 303 -12.75 -5.90 3.86
CA HIS A 303 -11.69 -5.03 3.34
C HIS A 303 -10.54 -5.88 2.81
N MET A 304 -10.20 -5.72 1.53
CA MET A 304 -9.24 -6.59 0.87
C MET A 304 -7.88 -5.94 0.79
N ARG A 305 -6.84 -6.78 0.78
CA ARG A 305 -5.45 -6.40 0.53
C ARG A 305 -4.92 -5.27 1.44
N VAL A 306 -5.54 -5.07 2.61
CA VAL A 306 -5.18 -4.01 3.57
C VAL A 306 -3.76 -4.16 4.11
N MET A 307 -3.16 -3.03 4.49
CA MET A 307 -1.81 -2.91 5.01
C MET A 307 -1.78 -2.27 6.40
N GLY A 308 -0.66 -2.39 7.09
CA GLY A 308 -0.49 -1.84 8.44
C GLY A 308 0.99 -1.70 8.72
N ILE A 309 1.55 -0.55 8.36
CA ILE A 309 2.98 -0.30 8.39
C ILE A 309 3.22 0.95 9.22
N SER A 310 4.03 0.84 10.26
CA SER A 310 4.61 1.99 10.95
C SER A 310 6.05 2.17 10.46
N HIS A 311 6.40 3.37 10.01
CA HIS A 311 7.79 3.71 9.74
C HIS A 311 8.24 4.75 10.76
N ILE A 312 9.28 4.38 11.52
CA ILE A 312 9.80 5.19 12.62
C ILE A 312 11.23 5.61 12.34
N TYR A 313 11.62 6.75 12.88
CA TYR A 313 12.95 7.33 12.76
C TYR A 313 13.58 7.39 14.15
N VAL A 314 14.69 6.69 14.31
CA VAL A 314 15.35 6.48 15.60
C VAL A 314 16.68 7.20 15.61
N ALA A 315 16.83 8.15 16.53
CA ALA A 315 18.11 8.76 16.86
C ALA A 315 18.90 7.88 17.84
N PRO A 316 20.24 8.01 17.91
CA PRO A 316 21.02 7.36 18.94
C PRO A 316 20.62 7.83 20.36
N PRO A 317 20.97 7.04 21.40
CA PRO A 317 20.88 7.50 22.78
C PRO A 317 21.65 8.82 22.97
N LEU A 318 21.19 9.64 23.92
CA LEU A 318 21.95 10.84 24.30
C LEU A 318 23.26 10.40 24.99
N ALA A 319 24.37 11.04 24.63
CA ALA A 319 25.66 10.76 25.24
C ALA A 319 25.59 10.93 26.78
N GLY A 320 26.02 9.91 27.52
CA GLY A 320 26.01 9.92 28.99
C GLY A 320 24.62 9.76 29.63
N ALA A 321 23.54 9.65 28.85
CA ALA A 321 22.22 9.37 29.41
C ALA A 321 22.12 7.90 29.86
N PRO A 322 21.46 7.62 31.00
CA PRO A 322 21.25 6.25 31.45
C PRO A 322 20.36 5.49 30.47
N GLU A 323 20.55 4.18 30.37
CA GLU A 323 19.58 3.33 29.68
C GLU A 323 18.28 3.30 30.47
N VAL A 324 17.23 3.87 29.89
CA VAL A 324 15.90 3.90 30.50
C VAL A 324 14.98 2.93 29.78
N ARG A 325 14.47 1.95 30.52
CA ARG A 325 13.34 1.13 30.08
C ARG A 325 12.04 1.89 30.34
N CYS A 326 11.10 1.85 29.40
CA CYS A 326 9.80 2.50 29.54
C CYS A 326 9.91 4.01 29.85
N SER A 327 10.79 4.75 29.15
CA SER A 327 10.99 6.20 29.37
C SER A 327 9.69 6.98 29.43
N ALA A 328 9.60 8.06 30.20
CA ALA A 328 8.40 8.91 30.21
C ALA A 328 8.04 9.39 28.79
N ALA A 329 6.76 9.73 28.59
CA ALA A 329 6.32 10.35 27.34
C ALA A 329 7.03 11.70 27.16
N PRO A 330 7.60 11.98 25.98
CA PRO A 330 8.33 13.23 25.78
C PRO A 330 7.35 14.41 25.79
N PRO A 331 7.61 15.47 26.59
CA PRO A 331 6.68 16.60 26.76
C PRO A 331 6.61 17.53 25.54
N ASP A 332 7.56 17.41 24.62
CA ASP A 332 7.71 18.20 23.39
C ASP A 332 7.16 17.47 22.15
N ALA A 333 6.36 16.41 22.36
CA ALA A 333 5.73 15.68 21.28
C ALA A 333 4.70 16.54 20.54
N THR A 334 4.75 16.49 19.21
CA THR A 334 3.78 17.13 18.32
C THR A 334 3.22 16.11 17.34
N GLU A 335 1.95 16.29 16.97
CA GLU A 335 1.28 15.50 15.93
C GLU A 335 0.85 16.42 14.79
N LEU A 336 1.29 16.08 13.57
CA LEU A 336 0.84 16.73 12.35
C LEU A 336 -0.44 16.05 11.87
N GLY A 337 -1.55 16.77 11.92
CA GLY A 337 -2.86 16.30 11.46
C GLY A 337 -3.00 16.25 9.93
N ALA A 338 -4.24 16.14 9.44
CA ALA A 338 -4.58 15.88 8.03
C ALA A 338 -3.85 16.73 6.99
N GLY A 339 -3.62 18.02 7.27
CA GLY A 339 -3.00 18.94 6.30
C GLY A 339 -3.92 19.36 5.15
N PHE A 340 -5.23 19.11 5.25
CA PHE A 340 -6.26 19.59 4.31
C PHE A 340 -7.59 19.83 5.04
N GLU A 341 -8.45 20.64 4.44
CA GLU A 341 -9.74 21.04 5.02
C GLU A 341 -10.79 19.93 4.96
N ARG A 342 -11.74 19.94 5.92
CA ARG A 342 -12.89 19.02 5.98
C ARG A 342 -12.50 17.53 5.96
N ALA A 343 -11.32 17.22 6.51
CA ALA A 343 -10.86 15.86 6.69
C ALA A 343 -11.81 15.05 7.58
N ARG A 344 -12.10 13.82 7.16
CA ARG A 344 -12.90 12.86 7.95
C ARG A 344 -11.97 11.85 8.61
N THR A 345 -12.29 11.46 9.84
CA THR A 345 -11.60 10.37 10.55
C THR A 345 -12.29 9.02 10.35
N ALA A 346 -13.58 9.03 10.01
CA ALA A 346 -14.32 7.82 9.68
C ALA A 346 -14.05 7.39 8.23
N PRO A 347 -13.74 6.10 7.97
CA PRO A 347 -13.54 5.60 6.61
C PRO A 347 -14.81 5.74 5.77
N PRO A 348 -14.70 6.09 4.47
CA PRO A 348 -15.84 6.15 3.58
C PRO A 348 -16.46 4.76 3.40
N LYS A 349 -17.78 4.65 3.54
CA LYS A 349 -18.50 3.42 3.23
C LYS A 349 -18.65 3.27 1.72
N VAL A 350 -17.67 2.64 1.08
CA VAL A 350 -17.73 2.32 -0.36
C VAL A 350 -18.11 0.86 -0.57
N ARG A 351 -18.85 0.58 -1.65
CA ARG A 351 -19.02 -0.77 -2.17
C ARG A 351 -18.33 -0.84 -3.50
N LEU A 352 -17.31 -1.70 -3.59
CA LEU A 352 -16.65 -1.94 -4.86
C LEU A 352 -17.59 -2.71 -5.78
N THR A 353 -17.41 -2.50 -7.07
CA THR A 353 -18.07 -3.28 -8.11
C THR A 353 -17.00 -3.97 -8.93
N LEU A 354 -17.41 -4.88 -9.80
CA LEU A 354 -16.57 -5.30 -10.92
C LEU A 354 -16.53 -4.18 -11.96
N ALA A 355 -15.70 -4.37 -12.98
CA ALA A 355 -15.56 -3.47 -14.08
C ALA A 355 -15.76 -4.21 -15.41
N ARG A 356 -16.21 -3.46 -16.41
CA ARG A 356 -16.38 -3.93 -17.77
C ARG A 356 -15.95 -2.86 -18.74
N VAL A 357 -14.99 -3.17 -19.59
CA VAL A 357 -14.56 -2.26 -20.66
C VAL A 357 -15.50 -2.40 -21.84
N GLY A 358 -16.14 -1.29 -22.23
CA GLY A 358 -17.00 -1.22 -23.40
C GLY A 358 -16.22 -1.17 -24.70
N LYS A 359 -16.94 -1.28 -25.83
CA LYS A 359 -16.35 -1.10 -27.17
C LYS A 359 -15.79 0.31 -27.38
N ASP A 360 -16.27 1.28 -26.60
CA ASP A 360 -15.80 2.67 -26.54
C ASP A 360 -14.48 2.83 -25.74
N GLY A 361 -13.89 1.72 -25.26
CA GLY A 361 -12.67 1.74 -24.43
C GLY A 361 -12.89 2.29 -23.02
N ARG A 362 -14.14 2.55 -22.60
CA ARG A 362 -14.44 3.06 -21.26
C ARG A 362 -14.82 1.92 -20.33
N ALA A 363 -14.18 1.86 -19.17
CA ALA A 363 -14.57 0.95 -18.11
C ALA A 363 -15.83 1.47 -17.41
N ARG A 364 -16.78 0.57 -17.14
CA ARG A 364 -18.04 0.87 -16.45
C ARG A 364 -18.21 -0.09 -15.28
N PRO A 365 -18.76 0.37 -14.13
CA PRO A 365 -19.04 -0.51 -13.02
C PRO A 365 -20.09 -1.56 -13.40
N THR A 366 -19.90 -2.79 -12.93
CA THR A 366 -20.87 -3.88 -13.11
C THR A 366 -20.85 -4.80 -11.90
N THR A 367 -21.95 -5.51 -11.68
CA THR A 367 -22.01 -6.58 -10.68
C THR A 367 -22.22 -7.94 -11.33
N THR A 368 -22.21 -8.03 -12.66
CA THR A 368 -22.49 -9.27 -13.40
C THR A 368 -21.23 -9.81 -14.07
N ALA A 369 -21.16 -11.14 -14.19
CA ALA A 369 -20.13 -11.80 -14.96
C ALA A 369 -20.47 -11.82 -16.45
N ASP A 370 -19.44 -12.00 -17.26
CA ASP A 370 -19.58 -12.44 -18.64
C ASP A 370 -19.89 -13.92 -18.78
N GLY A 371 -20.50 -14.28 -19.92
CA GLY A 371 -20.72 -15.66 -20.32
C GLY A 371 -21.86 -16.37 -19.58
N ARG A 372 -22.14 -17.60 -20.02
CA ARG A 372 -23.15 -18.46 -19.39
C ARG A 372 -22.65 -18.95 -18.04
N ALA A 373 -23.57 -19.07 -17.09
CA ALA A 373 -23.28 -19.66 -15.79
C ALA A 373 -22.85 -21.13 -15.95
N ARG A 374 -21.71 -21.49 -15.39
CA ARG A 374 -21.23 -22.86 -15.30
C ARG A 374 -21.59 -23.43 -13.93
N GLU A 375 -22.51 -24.38 -13.90
CA GLU A 375 -22.84 -25.12 -12.67
C GLU A 375 -21.82 -26.22 -12.40
N VAL A 376 -21.37 -26.34 -11.16
CA VAL A 376 -20.48 -27.40 -10.70
C VAL A 376 -21.27 -28.29 -9.75
N ALA A 377 -21.49 -29.54 -10.15
CA ALA A 377 -22.26 -30.53 -9.38
C ALA A 377 -21.49 -31.09 -8.17
N GLY A 378 -20.16 -30.97 -8.16
CA GLY A 378 -19.30 -31.48 -7.08
C GLY A 378 -18.88 -30.44 -6.03
N ASP A 379 -17.98 -30.85 -5.15
CA ASP A 379 -17.41 -30.04 -4.07
C ASP A 379 -16.13 -29.28 -4.47
N ALA A 380 -15.70 -29.41 -5.72
CA ALA A 380 -14.50 -28.75 -6.21
C ALA A 380 -14.68 -28.20 -7.63
N ALA A 381 -14.16 -26.99 -7.86
CA ALA A 381 -14.05 -26.38 -9.17
C ALA A 381 -12.60 -25.94 -9.42
N THR A 382 -12.15 -26.01 -10.67
CA THR A 382 -10.86 -25.45 -11.09
C THR A 382 -11.07 -24.35 -12.12
N VAL A 383 -10.34 -23.25 -11.94
CA VAL A 383 -10.31 -22.08 -12.81
C VAL A 383 -8.85 -21.80 -13.17
N THR A 384 -8.51 -21.87 -14.45
CA THR A 384 -7.22 -21.34 -14.92
C THR A 384 -7.33 -19.83 -15.03
N VAL A 385 -6.31 -19.12 -14.54
CA VAL A 385 -6.12 -17.67 -14.62
C VAL A 385 -4.89 -17.42 -15.46
N ARG A 386 -5.08 -16.91 -16.67
CA ARG A 386 -4.00 -16.59 -17.60
C ARG A 386 -4.48 -15.57 -18.62
N ASP A 387 -3.57 -14.95 -19.35
CA ASP A 387 -3.87 -14.06 -20.48
C ASP A 387 -4.91 -12.98 -20.08
N PHE A 388 -4.76 -12.43 -18.87
CA PHE A 388 -5.68 -11.45 -18.28
C PHE A 388 -7.14 -11.92 -18.20
N ALA A 389 -7.40 -13.21 -17.94
CA ALA A 389 -8.75 -13.74 -17.84
C ALA A 389 -8.91 -14.88 -16.82
N PHE A 390 -10.10 -14.96 -16.22
CA PHE A 390 -10.57 -16.17 -15.56
C PHE A 390 -11.24 -17.08 -16.60
N SER A 391 -10.74 -18.31 -16.79
CA SER A 391 -11.33 -19.28 -17.74
C SER A 391 -12.82 -19.58 -17.51
N SER A 392 -13.34 -19.33 -16.30
CA SER A 392 -14.77 -19.35 -16.01
C SER A 392 -15.14 -18.07 -15.25
N THR A 393 -15.74 -17.12 -15.95
CA THR A 393 -16.14 -15.82 -15.40
C THR A 393 -17.43 -15.90 -14.58
N ASN A 394 -18.32 -16.87 -14.86
CA ASN A 394 -19.58 -17.05 -14.14
C ASN A 394 -19.69 -18.49 -13.61
N LEU A 395 -19.44 -18.68 -12.32
CA LEU A 395 -19.40 -19.98 -11.67
C LEU A 395 -20.51 -20.13 -10.64
N VAL A 396 -21.16 -21.27 -10.61
CA VAL A 396 -22.17 -21.62 -9.60
C VAL A 396 -21.74 -22.89 -8.87
N VAL A 397 -21.57 -22.79 -7.55
CA VAL A 397 -21.11 -23.90 -6.69
C VAL A 397 -22.06 -24.09 -5.50
N GLY A 398 -22.07 -25.30 -4.94
CA GLY A 398 -22.74 -25.56 -3.67
C GLY A 398 -21.96 -25.00 -2.48
N ARG A 399 -22.66 -24.65 -1.39
CA ARG A 399 -22.03 -24.34 -0.09
C ARG A 399 -21.09 -25.48 0.31
N GLY A 400 -19.89 -25.13 0.72
CA GLY A 400 -18.82 -26.04 1.11
C GLY A 400 -17.87 -26.43 -0.02
N ALA A 401 -18.16 -26.03 -1.27
CA ALA A 401 -17.28 -26.28 -2.39
C ALA A 401 -15.98 -25.47 -2.30
N THR A 402 -14.90 -26.01 -2.86
CA THR A 402 -13.60 -25.37 -2.98
C THR A 402 -13.34 -24.99 -4.43
N VAL A 403 -13.12 -23.71 -4.70
CA VAL A 403 -12.63 -23.27 -6.01
C VAL A 403 -11.11 -23.17 -5.94
N ARG A 404 -10.43 -23.73 -6.95
CA ARG A 404 -8.97 -23.74 -7.11
C ARG A 404 -8.60 -22.93 -8.34
N TRP A 405 -7.81 -21.88 -8.15
CA TRP A 405 -7.23 -21.09 -9.23
C TRP A 405 -5.80 -21.54 -9.53
N ARG A 406 -5.46 -21.64 -10.82
CA ARG A 406 -4.11 -21.98 -11.31
C ARG A 406 -3.60 -20.83 -12.17
N PHE A 407 -2.34 -20.46 -12.00
CA PHE A 407 -1.70 -19.30 -12.62
C PHE A 407 -0.49 -19.74 -13.46
N PRO A 408 -0.70 -20.31 -14.67
CA PRO A 408 0.38 -20.95 -15.43
C PRO A 408 1.27 -19.98 -16.19
N ASP A 409 0.86 -18.72 -16.42
CA ASP A 409 1.64 -17.72 -17.16
C ASP A 409 2.59 -16.92 -16.25
N GLY A 410 3.47 -16.14 -16.86
CA GLY A 410 4.48 -15.35 -16.16
C GLY A 410 3.99 -13.99 -15.63
N GLU A 411 2.76 -13.60 -15.96
CA GLU A 411 2.16 -12.35 -15.50
C GLU A 411 1.62 -12.49 -14.07
N GLN A 412 1.75 -11.44 -13.25
CA GLN A 412 1.24 -11.51 -11.88
C GLN A 412 -0.28 -11.39 -11.87
N HIS A 413 -0.92 -12.35 -11.21
CA HIS A 413 -2.36 -12.40 -11.05
C HIS A 413 -2.74 -12.74 -9.61
N ASP A 414 -3.96 -12.41 -9.24
CA ASP A 414 -4.55 -12.82 -7.96
C ASP A 414 -6.05 -13.04 -8.09
N VAL A 415 -6.66 -13.48 -6.99
CA VAL A 415 -8.11 -13.52 -6.82
C VAL A 415 -8.46 -12.74 -5.58
N THR A 416 -9.08 -11.58 -5.77
CA THR A 416 -9.42 -10.64 -4.70
C THR A 416 -10.92 -10.37 -4.72
N LEU A 417 -11.55 -10.39 -3.54
CA LEU A 417 -12.96 -9.98 -3.41
C LEU A 417 -13.10 -8.48 -3.70
N ALA A 418 -13.96 -8.11 -4.65
CA ALA A 418 -14.47 -6.76 -4.77
C ALA A 418 -15.63 -6.55 -3.78
N ASP A 419 -16.61 -7.44 -3.79
CA ASP A 419 -17.77 -7.41 -2.87
C ASP A 419 -18.34 -8.82 -2.67
N GLY A 420 -18.92 -9.06 -1.50
CA GLY A 420 -19.57 -10.32 -1.18
C GLY A 420 -19.54 -10.69 0.31
N PRO A 421 -20.01 -11.90 0.66
CA PRO A 421 -20.27 -12.25 2.06
C PRO A 421 -19.05 -12.34 2.99
N VAL A 422 -17.87 -12.70 2.47
CA VAL A 422 -16.67 -12.95 3.29
C VAL A 422 -15.40 -12.56 2.54
N GLY A 423 -14.63 -11.66 3.14
CA GLY A 423 -13.36 -11.18 2.62
C GLY A 423 -12.28 -12.24 2.40
N PHE A 424 -11.59 -12.14 1.27
CA PHE A 424 -10.33 -12.80 0.97
C PHE A 424 -9.61 -12.18 -0.24
N ALA A 425 -8.29 -12.37 -0.25
CA ALA A 425 -7.43 -12.21 -1.42
C ALA A 425 -6.42 -13.36 -1.44
N SER A 426 -6.01 -13.78 -2.63
CA SER A 426 -4.79 -14.59 -2.77
C SER A 426 -3.56 -13.68 -2.74
N PRO A 427 -2.36 -14.21 -2.47
CA PRO A 427 -1.12 -13.54 -2.86
C PRO A 427 -1.11 -13.26 -4.38
N TRP A 428 -0.21 -12.37 -4.82
CA TRP A 428 0.16 -12.33 -6.24
C TRP A 428 0.90 -13.60 -6.64
N LEU A 429 0.40 -14.28 -7.67
CA LEU A 429 0.84 -15.57 -8.15
C LEU A 429 1.10 -15.52 -9.66
N ARG A 430 2.05 -16.33 -10.12
CA ARG A 430 2.47 -16.55 -11.51
C ARG A 430 3.26 -17.86 -11.59
N ASP A 431 3.77 -18.23 -12.76
CA ASP A 431 4.76 -19.30 -12.97
C ASP A 431 4.31 -20.67 -12.38
N GLY A 432 3.04 -21.03 -12.58
CA GLY A 432 2.45 -22.28 -12.08
C GLY A 432 1.86 -22.20 -10.67
N GLY A 433 1.80 -21.01 -10.08
CA GLY A 433 1.20 -20.73 -8.79
C GLY A 433 -0.24 -21.24 -8.66
N ARG A 434 -0.70 -21.49 -7.43
CA ARG A 434 -2.02 -22.05 -7.13
C ARG A 434 -2.62 -21.43 -5.88
N TYR A 435 -3.94 -21.24 -5.90
CA TYR A 435 -4.70 -20.78 -4.74
C TYR A 435 -6.01 -21.56 -4.62
N GLY A 436 -6.44 -21.87 -3.40
CA GLY A 436 -7.71 -22.55 -3.15
C GLY A 436 -8.52 -21.81 -2.10
N LYS A 437 -9.82 -21.61 -2.37
CA LYS A 437 -10.77 -21.04 -1.42
C LYS A 437 -11.98 -21.95 -1.27
N ARG A 438 -12.26 -22.36 -0.03
CA ARG A 438 -13.52 -23.00 0.34
C ARG A 438 -14.59 -21.96 0.62
N PHE A 439 -15.77 -22.12 0.02
CA PHE A 439 -16.90 -21.20 0.12
C PHE A 439 -17.97 -21.74 1.07
N THR A 440 -17.98 -21.27 2.32
CA THR A 440 -18.91 -21.74 3.36
C THR A 440 -20.16 -20.88 3.54
N GLU A 441 -20.14 -19.65 3.04
CA GLU A 441 -21.28 -18.73 3.13
C GLU A 441 -21.98 -18.63 1.77
N PRO A 442 -23.29 -18.90 1.70
CA PRO A 442 -24.09 -18.67 0.51
C PRO A 442 -24.10 -17.19 0.13
N GLY A 443 -24.15 -16.90 -1.16
CA GLY A 443 -24.19 -15.54 -1.69
C GLY A 443 -23.39 -15.39 -2.98
N ARG A 444 -23.33 -14.14 -3.46
CA ARG A 444 -22.57 -13.78 -4.66
C ARG A 444 -21.24 -13.18 -4.24
N TYR A 445 -20.16 -13.70 -4.78
CA TYR A 445 -18.81 -13.20 -4.61
C TYR A 445 -18.38 -12.57 -5.92
N LEU A 446 -18.22 -11.25 -5.91
CA LEU A 446 -17.63 -10.48 -7.00
C LEU A 446 -16.12 -10.52 -6.83
N LEU A 447 -15.42 -11.18 -7.73
CA LEU A 447 -13.98 -11.38 -7.68
C LEU A 447 -13.29 -10.65 -8.83
N MET A 448 -12.14 -10.08 -8.56
CA MET A 448 -11.29 -9.42 -9.55
C MET A 448 -9.82 -9.78 -9.34
N CYS A 449 -9.00 -9.54 -10.35
CA CYS A 449 -7.55 -9.48 -10.17
C CYS A 449 -7.19 -8.04 -9.79
N SER A 450 -6.59 -7.79 -8.63
CA SER A 450 -6.31 -6.45 -8.10
C SER A 450 -5.32 -5.65 -8.95
N LEU A 451 -4.49 -6.34 -9.75
CA LEU A 451 -3.56 -5.71 -10.71
C LEU A 451 -4.25 -5.33 -12.03
N HIS A 452 -5.40 -5.96 -12.32
CA HIS A 452 -6.12 -5.85 -13.58
C HIS A 452 -7.62 -5.65 -13.34
N SER A 453 -7.99 -4.86 -12.33
CA SER A 453 -9.37 -4.76 -11.81
C SER A 453 -10.39 -4.38 -12.89
N ALA A 454 -9.96 -3.59 -13.89
CA ALA A 454 -10.80 -3.18 -15.01
C ALA A 454 -11.09 -4.29 -16.04
N TYR A 455 -10.23 -5.29 -16.13
CA TYR A 455 -10.19 -6.27 -17.22
C TYR A 455 -10.49 -7.70 -16.76
N MET A 456 -10.23 -8.02 -15.49
CA MET A 456 -10.35 -9.36 -14.93
C MET A 456 -11.44 -9.41 -13.88
N SER A 457 -12.57 -10.01 -14.24
CA SER A 457 -13.74 -10.13 -13.39
C SER A 457 -14.30 -11.55 -13.38
N GLN A 458 -14.72 -12.02 -12.21
CA GLN A 458 -15.39 -13.30 -12.02
C GLN A 458 -16.51 -13.14 -11.00
N VAL A 459 -17.63 -13.81 -11.21
CA VAL A 459 -18.69 -13.98 -10.23
C VAL A 459 -18.77 -15.44 -9.83
N VAL A 460 -18.67 -15.70 -8.53
CA VAL A 460 -18.94 -17.02 -7.94
C VAL A 460 -20.23 -16.92 -7.14
N THR A 461 -21.25 -17.67 -7.57
CA THR A 461 -22.52 -17.80 -6.83
C THR A 461 -22.51 -19.07 -6.01
N VAL A 462 -22.60 -18.92 -4.69
CA VAL A 462 -22.62 -20.03 -3.73
C VAL A 462 -24.06 -20.30 -3.33
N ARG A 463 -24.60 -21.43 -3.77
CA ARG A 463 -25.97 -21.85 -3.44
C ARG A 463 -26.07 -22.31 -2.00
N ARG A 464 -27.21 -22.04 -1.36
CA ARG A 464 -27.60 -22.75 -0.14
C ARG A 464 -27.71 -24.24 -0.47
N GLN A 465 -27.33 -25.12 0.47
CA GLN A 465 -27.70 -26.52 0.34
C GLN A 465 -29.23 -26.59 0.30
N ARG A 466 -29.79 -27.27 -0.71
CA ARG A 466 -31.20 -27.67 -0.63
C ARG A 466 -31.33 -28.61 0.57
N PRO A 467 -32.37 -28.49 1.40
CA PRO A 467 -32.67 -29.53 2.38
C PRO A 467 -32.68 -30.88 1.64
N ARG A 468 -32.03 -31.91 2.21
CA ARG A 468 -32.30 -33.28 1.75
C ARG A 468 -33.82 -33.44 1.81
N ARG A 469 -34.45 -33.81 0.68
CA ARG A 469 -35.81 -34.35 0.75
C ARG A 469 -35.73 -35.51 1.75
N PRO A 470 -36.64 -35.63 2.73
CA PRO A 470 -36.73 -36.86 3.49
C PRO A 470 -36.83 -37.98 2.46
N ASP A 471 -35.97 -39.00 2.57
CA ASP A 471 -36.13 -40.19 1.75
C ASP A 471 -37.58 -40.63 1.88
N ALA A 472 -38.27 -40.78 0.74
CA ALA A 472 -39.63 -41.30 0.76
C ALA A 472 -39.54 -42.68 1.43
N ASP A 473 -40.21 -42.82 2.59
CA ASP A 473 -40.29 -44.07 3.33
C ASP A 473 -40.72 -45.16 2.35
N PRO A 474 -39.87 -46.16 2.05
CA PRO A 474 -40.16 -47.17 1.04
C PRO A 474 -41.16 -48.22 1.53
N ARG A 475 -41.83 -48.01 2.68
CA ARG A 475 -42.80 -48.97 3.21
C ARG A 475 -44.13 -48.90 2.44
N PRO A 476 -44.55 -49.99 1.77
CA PRO A 476 -45.90 -50.09 1.23
C PRO A 476 -46.92 -50.15 2.37
N ARG A 477 -48.10 -49.56 2.11
CA ARG A 477 -49.26 -49.52 3.01
C ARG A 477 -49.85 -50.90 3.25
#